data_AF-A0A6P5JPJ8-F1
#
_entry.id   AF-A0A6P5JPJ8-F1
#
_cell.length_a   1.000
_cell.length_b   1.000
_cell.length_c   1.000
_cell.angle_alpha   90.00
_cell.angle_beta   90.00
_cell.angle_gamma   90.00
#
_symmetry.space_group_name_H-M   'P 1'
#
loop_
_entity.id
_entity.type
_entity.pdbx_description
1 polymer ?
#
loop_
_entity_poly.entity_id
_entity_poly.type
_entity_poly.pdbx_seq_one_letter_code
_entity_poly.pdbx_strand_id
1 'polypeptide(L)'
;MDDDDFGGFEAAETFEGGSGETHTTSPAIPWAAFPTVSGVHIPPPVSPESLLEQSLSSAHLISSKPIISSQDSTLVIPQTTNNMVQQSTNTIDPSVFPLDLTDEKTNETISLVDDTAEGHKAIELNMELRQKVASLKLKLKASEEEKQRIKKDLEILVEKHRVLEKDFLKEKEDEAVFLQDKYKMLQEKHKQQLEDMRKAGHETLSIITEEYKALLQTTVKQQEESIEKQYISAIEKQARKCEELLNAQHQRLLDMLDAEKEQLTEKLEEALTQQSQDQKEILGKYLAEEMQRSKDALATAAKIEKETMKDAILKAVEEERKNLEKVHTEEKEMWKAEHDKGQEKVSQAIQEALQEQRKISQETLKAVMAEEQKRSEKAVEEAVRKTREELMEYVKEQKRLDQVIRQRSLSTLELFLSCAQKQLSSLISEEPASTEGGEHDKLTITESG
;
A
#
# COMPACT_ATOMS: atom_id res chain seq x y z
N MET A 1 -17.32 19.01 58.59
CA MET A 1 -18.01 20.05 57.82
C MET A 1 -18.07 19.60 56.39
N ASP A 2 -19.07 18.89 55.93
CA ASP A 2 -20.13 18.05 56.50
C ASP A 2 -20.86 17.63 55.22
N ASP A 3 -21.14 16.34 55.15
CA ASP A 3 -21.74 15.69 53.99
C ASP A 3 -23.13 16.24 53.72
N ASP A 4 -23.44 16.53 52.45
CA ASP A 4 -24.81 16.49 51.93
C ASP A 4 -24.79 15.65 50.64
N ASP A 5 -24.69 14.36 50.90
CA ASP A 5 -24.95 13.24 50.02
C ASP A 5 -26.48 13.12 49.84
N PHE A 6 -27.04 13.84 48.86
CA PHE A 6 -28.46 13.73 48.51
C PHE A 6 -28.66 12.59 47.51
N GLY A 7 -28.66 11.36 48.06
CA GLY A 7 -29.06 10.15 47.36
C GLY A 7 -30.57 10.00 47.24
N GLY A 8 -31.00 9.26 46.21
CA GLY A 8 -32.27 8.54 46.24
C GLY A 8 -33.21 8.75 45.06
N PHE A 9 -32.91 8.15 43.91
CA PHE A 9 -33.96 7.50 43.12
C PHE A 9 -33.45 6.13 42.66
N GLU A 10 -33.92 5.11 43.38
CA GLU A 10 -33.74 3.70 43.08
C GLU A 10 -34.53 3.28 41.82
N ALA A 11 -33.86 2.46 41.01
CA ALA A 11 -34.34 1.33 40.22
C ALA A 11 -35.77 1.31 39.64
N ALA A 12 -35.84 1.20 38.30
CA ALA A 12 -36.87 0.41 37.62
C ALA A 12 -36.18 -0.61 36.66
N GLU A 13 -36.34 -1.88 37.02
CA GLU A 13 -36.33 -3.12 36.23
C GLU A 13 -35.35 -3.30 35.06
N THR A 14 -34.33 -4.12 35.29
CA THR A 14 -33.71 -4.97 34.27
C THR A 14 -34.62 -6.19 34.03
N PHE A 15 -35.24 -6.30 32.84
CA PHE A 15 -35.89 -7.54 32.43
C PHE A 15 -34.86 -8.48 31.80
N GLU A 16 -34.53 -9.52 32.56
CA GLU A 16 -33.80 -10.71 32.11
C GLU A 16 -34.85 -11.79 31.79
N GLY A 17 -34.87 -12.24 30.54
CA GLY A 17 -35.82 -13.26 30.07
C GLY A 17 -35.43 -13.79 28.70
N GLY A 18 -34.69 -14.90 28.71
CA GLY A 18 -34.19 -15.55 27.51
C GLY A 18 -35.19 -16.46 26.78
N SER A 19 -34.80 -16.77 25.54
CA SER A 19 -35.22 -17.85 24.63
C SER A 19 -36.51 -17.68 23.81
N GLY A 20 -36.34 -17.72 22.49
CA GLY A 20 -37.21 -18.48 21.59
C GLY A 20 -38.20 -17.72 20.71
N GLU A 21 -37.87 -17.65 19.42
CA GLU A 21 -38.76 -17.50 18.26
C GLU A 21 -39.35 -16.13 17.88
N THR A 22 -39.23 -15.91 16.57
CA THR A 22 -39.67 -14.80 15.74
C THR A 22 -41.14 -14.47 15.91
N HIS A 23 -41.48 -13.18 16.07
CA HIS A 23 -42.38 -12.44 15.17
C HIS A 23 -42.49 -10.98 15.63
N THR A 24 -42.50 -10.10 14.64
CA THR A 24 -42.57 -8.64 14.69
C THR A 24 -43.83 -8.12 15.38
N THR A 25 -43.68 -7.17 16.31
CA THR A 25 -44.40 -5.87 16.43
C THR A 25 -44.43 -5.40 17.88
N SER A 26 -43.70 -4.32 18.18
CA SER A 26 -43.80 -3.56 19.44
C SER A 26 -44.84 -2.44 19.31
N PRO A 27 -45.45 -1.98 20.42
CA PRO A 27 -46.70 -1.23 20.43
C PRO A 27 -46.52 0.25 20.04
N ALA A 28 -47.47 0.75 19.24
CA ALA A 28 -47.46 2.07 18.65
C ALA A 28 -47.89 3.17 19.65
N ILE A 29 -47.15 4.28 19.63
CA ILE A 29 -47.46 5.55 20.29
C ILE A 29 -48.45 6.34 19.39
N PRO A 30 -49.60 6.79 19.90
CA PRO A 30 -50.77 7.18 19.08
C PRO A 30 -50.74 8.57 18.42
N TRP A 31 -49.62 9.31 18.40
CA TRP A 31 -49.57 10.67 17.82
C TRP A 31 -48.74 10.81 16.53
N ALA A 32 -48.10 9.74 16.05
CA ALA A 32 -47.33 9.77 14.81
C ALA A 32 -47.98 8.90 13.72
N ALA A 33 -48.94 9.48 12.99
CA ALA A 33 -49.47 8.91 11.75
C ALA A 33 -49.57 10.01 10.68
N PHE A 34 -48.76 9.91 9.63
CA PHE A 34 -48.87 10.72 8.40
C PHE A 34 -49.52 9.88 7.29
N PRO A 35 -50.31 10.49 6.37
CA PRO A 35 -51.01 9.74 5.33
C PRO A 35 -50.08 9.40 4.16
N THR A 36 -50.10 8.13 3.74
CA THR A 36 -49.42 7.61 2.56
C THR A 36 -50.28 7.83 1.30
N VAL A 37 -49.81 8.62 0.33
CA VAL A 37 -50.29 8.56 -1.06
C VAL A 37 -49.12 8.72 -2.03
N SER A 38 -48.94 7.75 -2.93
CA SER A 38 -48.00 7.79 -4.06
C SER A 38 -48.65 8.42 -5.29
N GLY A 39 -47.90 9.21 -6.06
CA GLY A 39 -48.31 9.64 -7.40
C GLY A 39 -47.37 10.68 -8.02
N VAL A 40 -46.60 10.25 -9.02
CA VAL A 40 -45.57 10.98 -9.77
C VAL A 40 -46.14 12.08 -10.69
N HIS A 41 -45.61 13.31 -10.63
CA HIS A 41 -45.36 14.17 -11.81
C HIS A 41 -44.44 15.37 -11.49
N ILE A 42 -43.38 15.55 -12.28
CA ILE A 42 -42.50 16.74 -12.41
C ILE A 42 -43.01 17.51 -13.66
N PRO A 43 -43.14 18.87 -13.74
CA PRO A 43 -42.04 19.89 -13.78
C PRO A 43 -42.43 21.32 -13.26
N PRO A 44 -41.74 22.43 -13.62
CA PRO A 44 -40.42 22.95 -13.24
C PRO A 44 -40.51 24.27 -12.38
N PRO A 45 -39.39 24.94 -11.97
CA PRO A 45 -39.44 25.97 -10.93
C PRO A 45 -39.73 27.37 -11.49
N VAL A 46 -40.57 28.13 -10.77
CA VAL A 46 -40.78 29.56 -10.98
C VAL A 46 -40.61 30.30 -9.64
N SER A 47 -39.81 31.38 -9.69
CA SER A 47 -39.44 32.29 -8.61
C SER A 47 -40.63 32.86 -7.81
N PRO A 48 -40.44 33.28 -6.54
CA PRO A 48 -41.39 34.13 -5.87
C PRO A 48 -40.90 35.58 -5.87
N GLU A 49 -41.63 36.46 -6.56
CA GLU A 49 -41.60 37.89 -6.31
C GLU A 49 -43.03 38.45 -6.31
N SER A 50 -43.42 38.94 -5.12
CA SER A 50 -44.41 40.01 -4.86
C SER A 50 -45.92 39.77 -4.99
N LEU A 51 -46.61 40.51 -4.10
CA LEU A 51 -48.04 40.89 -4.01
C LEU A 51 -49.00 39.83 -3.43
N LEU A 52 -50.01 40.15 -2.62
CA LEU A 52 -50.44 41.30 -1.81
C LEU A 52 -51.81 40.85 -1.24
N GLU A 53 -52.18 41.35 -0.06
CA GLU A 53 -53.57 41.61 0.36
C GLU A 53 -54.66 40.51 0.22
N GLN A 54 -55.16 40.03 1.36
CA GLN A 54 -56.54 40.38 1.76
C GLN A 54 -56.91 40.06 3.22
N SER A 55 -57.28 41.14 3.92
CA SER A 55 -58.42 41.33 4.83
C SER A 55 -58.57 40.55 6.15
N LEU A 56 -58.27 41.32 7.20
CA LEU A 56 -58.92 41.50 8.50
C LEU A 56 -60.39 41.07 8.67
N SER A 57 -60.67 40.42 9.80
CA SER A 57 -61.87 40.52 10.66
C SER A 57 -61.63 39.62 11.89
N SER A 58 -61.95 39.89 13.16
CA SER A 58 -62.41 41.03 13.96
C SER A 58 -62.38 40.57 15.43
N ALA A 59 -62.23 41.53 16.35
CA ALA A 59 -62.68 41.52 17.76
C ALA A 59 -62.01 40.58 18.80
N HIS A 60 -61.19 41.17 19.67
CA HIS A 60 -61.50 41.25 21.11
C HIS A 60 -60.66 42.35 21.78
N LEU A 61 -61.26 43.53 21.92
CA LEU A 61 -60.82 44.60 22.82
C LEU A 61 -61.33 44.29 24.23
N ILE A 62 -60.46 44.35 25.24
CA ILE A 62 -60.87 44.51 26.64
C ILE A 62 -60.32 45.86 27.10
N SER A 63 -61.23 46.83 27.22
CA SER A 63 -61.04 48.11 27.90
C SER A 63 -62.39 48.54 28.48
N SER A 64 -62.36 49.24 29.61
CA SER A 64 -63.46 49.78 30.46
C SER A 64 -63.75 48.91 31.69
N LYS A 65 -63.98 49.42 32.92
CA LYS A 65 -64.19 50.78 33.45
C LYS A 65 -64.17 50.72 35.01
N PRO A 66 -64.18 51.86 35.72
CA PRO A 66 -64.00 51.97 37.17
C PRO A 66 -65.33 51.75 37.93
N ILE A 67 -65.22 51.42 39.22
CA ILE A 67 -66.36 51.24 40.13
C ILE A 67 -66.42 52.40 41.13
N ILE A 68 -67.61 52.99 41.21
CA ILE A 68 -68.11 53.90 42.24
C ILE A 68 -68.48 53.05 43.47
N SER A 69 -68.19 53.49 44.69
CA SER A 69 -68.88 52.99 45.88
C SER A 69 -69.17 54.11 46.88
N SER A 70 -70.42 54.13 47.35
CA SER A 70 -71.09 55.11 48.20
C SER A 70 -71.84 54.33 49.29
N GLN A 71 -71.76 54.80 50.54
CA GLN A 71 -72.65 54.55 51.72
C GLN A 71 -72.73 53.11 52.28
N ASP A 72 -72.91 52.85 53.59
CA ASP A 72 -73.05 53.68 54.80
C ASP A 72 -72.82 52.80 56.08
N SER A 73 -72.39 53.47 57.15
CA SER A 73 -72.75 53.29 58.58
C SER A 73 -72.62 51.94 59.33
N THR A 74 -71.82 51.93 60.41
CA THR A 74 -72.33 52.18 61.79
C THR A 74 -71.23 52.22 62.87
N LEU A 75 -71.24 53.36 63.62
CA LEU A 75 -71.01 53.52 65.08
C LEU A 75 -69.63 53.11 65.64
N VAL A 76 -68.81 54.00 66.22
CA VAL A 76 -69.04 54.65 67.53
C VAL A 76 -68.43 56.07 67.60
N ILE A 77 -69.22 56.95 68.22
CA ILE A 77 -69.10 58.38 68.55
C ILE A 77 -68.25 58.54 69.84
N PRO A 78 -67.42 59.60 70.00
CA PRO A 78 -67.89 60.81 70.71
C PRO A 78 -67.63 62.11 69.95
N GLN A 79 -68.74 62.78 69.62
CA GLN A 79 -68.83 64.23 69.54
C GLN A 79 -68.81 64.77 70.97
N THR A 80 -68.02 65.81 71.24
CA THR A 80 -68.35 66.76 72.30
C THR A 80 -68.47 68.12 71.64
N THR A 81 -69.71 68.55 71.46
CA THR A 81 -70.10 69.93 71.28
C THR A 81 -70.14 70.65 72.63
N ASN A 82 -69.96 71.97 72.58
CA ASN A 82 -70.41 72.97 73.54
C ASN A 82 -69.58 73.16 74.82
N ASN A 83 -69.00 74.36 74.96
CA ASN A 83 -69.45 75.42 75.89
C ASN A 83 -68.48 76.61 75.70
N MET A 84 -68.92 77.78 75.22
CA MET A 84 -69.73 78.77 75.94
C MET A 84 -69.04 79.28 77.21
N VAL A 85 -68.22 80.32 77.08
CA VAL A 85 -67.93 81.33 78.11
C VAL A 85 -67.70 82.64 77.35
N GLN A 86 -68.71 83.50 77.22
CA GLN A 86 -69.14 84.51 78.18
C GLN A 86 -68.09 85.58 78.52
N GLN A 87 -68.41 86.80 78.05
CA GLN A 87 -68.38 88.07 78.77
C GLN A 87 -67.07 88.54 79.41
N SER A 88 -66.61 89.70 78.95
CA SER A 88 -66.30 90.83 79.85
C SER A 88 -66.37 92.15 79.08
N THR A 89 -67.60 92.60 78.83
CA THR A 89 -67.95 94.03 78.77
C THR A 89 -67.85 94.58 80.19
N ASN A 90 -66.87 95.43 80.47
CA ASN A 90 -66.89 96.26 81.67
C ASN A 90 -67.60 97.58 81.35
N THR A 91 -68.93 97.52 81.39
CA THR A 91 -69.79 98.66 81.64
C THR A 91 -69.72 98.96 83.15
N ILE A 92 -69.18 100.12 83.53
CA ILE A 92 -69.45 100.71 84.84
C ILE A 92 -70.58 101.70 84.62
N ASP A 93 -71.80 101.24 84.92
CA ASP A 93 -72.95 102.07 85.21
C ASP A 93 -73.78 101.35 86.29
N PRO A 94 -73.81 101.84 87.54
CA PRO A 94 -74.83 101.47 88.51
C PRO A 94 -75.90 102.57 88.57
N SER A 95 -76.99 102.35 87.86
CA SER A 95 -78.28 103.01 88.05
C SER A 95 -79.18 102.14 88.93
N VAL A 96 -79.56 102.62 90.13
CA VAL A 96 -80.82 102.35 90.86
C VAL A 96 -81.02 103.51 91.85
N PHE A 97 -81.71 104.60 91.44
CA PHE A 97 -83.10 104.97 91.78
C PHE A 97 -83.30 105.75 93.11
N PRO A 98 -84.42 106.50 93.27
CA PRO A 98 -84.41 107.88 93.75
C PRO A 98 -85.11 108.02 95.12
N LEU A 99 -84.89 109.12 95.83
CA LEU A 99 -85.78 109.53 96.92
C LEU A 99 -86.06 111.02 96.85
N ASP A 100 -87.36 111.29 96.83
CA ASP A 100 -88.06 112.55 96.59
C ASP A 100 -87.95 113.57 97.73
N LEU A 101 -88.06 114.84 97.33
CA LEU A 101 -88.79 115.96 97.96
C LEU A 101 -88.61 116.27 99.46
N THR A 102 -88.32 117.54 99.76
CA THR A 102 -89.31 118.41 100.44
C THR A 102 -88.94 119.90 100.41
N ASP A 103 -90.00 120.67 100.25
CA ASP A 103 -90.16 122.12 100.12
C ASP A 103 -90.63 122.66 101.50
N GLU A 104 -90.14 123.82 101.96
CA GLU A 104 -90.73 124.73 102.98
C GLU A 104 -89.68 125.80 103.35
N LYS A 105 -89.78 127.10 103.08
CA LYS A 105 -90.80 128.16 103.29
C LYS A 105 -90.87 128.72 104.73
N THR A 106 -90.73 130.05 104.81
CA THR A 106 -91.07 131.02 105.88
C THR A 106 -90.10 131.13 107.07
N ASN A 107 -89.76 132.30 107.64
CA ASN A 107 -90.46 133.58 107.89
C ASN A 107 -89.43 134.75 107.79
N GLU A 108 -89.67 135.90 107.14
CA GLU A 108 -90.53 137.04 107.49
C GLU A 108 -90.14 137.76 108.81
N THR A 109 -89.71 139.03 108.73
CA THR A 109 -90.09 140.13 109.65
C THR A 109 -89.64 141.48 109.08
N ILE A 110 -90.62 142.37 108.95
CA ILE A 110 -90.58 143.75 108.47
C ILE A 110 -90.15 144.69 109.62
N SER A 111 -89.43 145.77 109.31
CA SER A 111 -89.49 147.02 110.08
C SER A 111 -89.44 148.21 109.11
N LEU A 112 -90.38 149.12 109.28
CA LEU A 112 -90.91 150.07 108.32
C LEU A 112 -90.74 151.52 108.87
N VAL A 113 -90.41 152.46 107.96
CA VAL A 113 -90.72 153.93 108.01
C VAL A 113 -89.93 154.76 109.04
N ASP A 114 -89.50 156.00 108.80
CA ASP A 114 -90.03 157.11 107.98
C ASP A 114 -88.93 158.06 107.47
N ASP A 115 -89.27 158.83 106.44
CA ASP A 115 -88.52 159.96 105.87
C ASP A 115 -88.45 161.13 106.88
N THR A 116 -87.37 161.91 107.01
CA THR A 116 -86.99 163.00 106.12
C THR A 116 -85.73 163.71 106.68
N ALA A 117 -84.74 163.98 105.84
CA ALA A 117 -83.92 165.21 105.86
C ALA A 117 -83.00 165.21 104.62
N GLU A 118 -83.12 166.27 103.83
CA GLU A 118 -82.86 166.33 102.39
C GLU A 118 -81.39 166.44 101.96
N GLY A 119 -81.15 166.05 100.70
CA GLY A 119 -80.34 166.85 99.76
C GLY A 119 -78.87 166.46 99.59
N HIS A 120 -78.11 166.22 100.67
CA HIS A 120 -76.64 166.05 100.58
C HIS A 120 -76.16 164.59 100.61
N LYS A 121 -76.87 163.69 101.30
CA LYS A 121 -76.54 162.26 101.42
C LYS A 121 -76.75 161.48 100.12
N ALA A 122 -77.68 161.95 99.28
CA ALA A 122 -77.93 161.39 97.96
C ALA A 122 -76.72 161.56 97.03
N ILE A 123 -75.95 162.64 97.17
CA ILE A 123 -74.76 162.91 96.35
C ILE A 123 -73.60 161.99 96.77
N GLU A 124 -73.40 161.80 98.07
CA GLU A 124 -72.35 160.94 98.63
C GLU A 124 -72.62 159.45 98.36
N LEU A 125 -73.87 158.99 98.56
CA LEU A 125 -74.30 157.64 98.17
C LEU A 125 -74.23 157.42 96.66
N ASN A 126 -74.51 158.44 95.83
CA ASN A 126 -74.36 158.34 94.39
C ASN A 126 -72.88 158.23 93.99
N MET A 127 -71.99 158.95 94.67
CA MET A 127 -70.54 158.86 94.44
C MET A 127 -69.98 157.49 94.89
N GLU A 128 -70.39 156.99 96.06
CA GLU A 128 -70.03 155.67 96.56
C GLU A 128 -70.57 154.56 95.65
N LEU A 129 -71.82 154.69 95.17
CA LEU A 129 -72.41 153.78 94.19
C LEU A 129 -71.62 153.82 92.87
N ARG A 130 -71.26 155.00 92.36
CA ARG A 130 -70.42 155.15 91.16
C ARG A 130 -69.05 154.49 91.35
N GLN A 131 -68.43 154.63 92.52
CA GLN A 131 -67.14 154.00 92.83
C GLN A 131 -67.26 152.47 92.92
N LYS A 132 -68.30 151.94 93.58
CA LYS A 132 -68.59 150.49 93.62
C LYS A 132 -68.88 149.94 92.22
N VAL A 133 -69.68 150.64 91.42
CA VAL A 133 -69.94 150.28 90.02
C VAL A 133 -68.66 150.29 89.20
N ALA A 134 -67.76 151.26 89.38
CA ALA A 134 -66.46 151.28 88.72
C ALA A 134 -65.55 150.11 89.16
N SER A 135 -65.52 149.79 90.47
CA SER A 135 -64.78 148.64 91.01
C SER A 135 -65.31 147.31 90.47
N LEU A 136 -66.64 147.14 90.43
CA LEU A 136 -67.29 145.97 89.84
C LEU A 136 -67.01 145.87 88.34
N LYS A 137 -67.03 146.99 87.61
CA LYS A 137 -66.69 147.03 86.18
C LYS A 137 -65.22 146.62 85.95
N LEU A 138 -64.30 147.03 86.82
CA LEU A 138 -62.89 146.65 86.74
C LEU A 138 -62.70 145.15 87.06
N LYS A 139 -63.33 144.62 88.12
CA LYS A 139 -63.29 143.19 88.45
C LYS A 139 -63.92 142.32 87.36
N LEU A 140 -65.05 142.76 86.80
CA LEU A 140 -65.70 142.10 85.67
C LEU A 140 -64.77 142.09 84.44
N LYS A 141 -64.09 143.21 84.16
CA LYS A 141 -63.10 143.27 83.07
C LYS A 141 -61.92 142.33 83.32
N ALA A 142 -61.36 142.31 84.53
CA ALA A 142 -60.26 141.41 84.89
C ALA A 142 -60.67 139.92 84.83
N SER A 143 -61.89 139.61 85.27
CA SER A 143 -62.47 138.27 85.20
C SER A 143 -62.77 137.83 83.76
N GLU A 144 -63.26 138.74 82.90
CA GLU A 144 -63.44 138.43 81.48
C GLU A 144 -62.08 138.24 80.79
N GLU A 145 -61.06 139.06 81.09
CA GLU A 145 -59.69 138.85 80.62
C GLU A 145 -59.12 137.48 81.09
N GLU A 146 -59.37 137.08 82.33
CA GLU A 146 -58.96 135.77 82.87
C GLU A 146 -59.71 134.62 82.21
N LYS A 147 -61.02 134.73 82.01
CA LYS A 147 -61.83 133.77 81.25
C LYS A 147 -61.33 133.63 79.82
N GLN A 148 -60.94 134.72 79.17
CA GLN A 148 -60.33 134.66 77.84
C GLN A 148 -58.95 134.00 77.87
N ARG A 149 -58.15 134.17 78.93
CA ARG A 149 -56.89 133.40 79.11
C ARG A 149 -57.16 131.91 79.29
N ILE A 150 -58.04 131.54 80.22
CA ILE A 150 -58.43 130.14 80.49
C ILE A 150 -59.00 129.48 79.22
N LYS A 151 -59.83 130.20 78.45
CA LYS A 151 -60.38 129.69 77.19
C LYS A 151 -59.27 129.34 76.19
N LYS A 152 -58.27 130.20 76.04
CA LYS A 152 -57.11 129.95 75.16
C LYS A 152 -56.28 128.78 75.66
N ASP A 153 -56.04 128.69 76.97
CA ASP A 153 -55.28 127.57 77.56
C ASP A 153 -56.01 126.24 77.38
N LEU A 154 -57.35 126.23 77.53
CA LEU A 154 -58.19 125.06 77.26
C LEU A 154 -58.13 124.67 75.78
N GLU A 155 -58.21 125.63 74.86
CA GLU A 155 -58.09 125.39 73.42
C GLU A 155 -56.71 124.80 73.07
N ILE A 156 -55.62 125.34 73.63
CA ILE A 156 -54.27 124.79 73.47
C ILE A 156 -54.17 123.38 74.06
N LEU A 157 -54.77 123.12 75.22
CA LEU A 157 -54.75 121.82 75.86
C LEU A 157 -55.52 120.77 75.07
N VAL A 158 -56.71 121.11 74.56
CA VAL A 158 -57.52 120.25 73.69
C VAL A 158 -56.78 119.96 72.39
N GLU A 159 -56.14 120.96 71.78
CA GLU A 159 -55.34 120.76 70.56
C GLU A 159 -54.13 119.86 70.81
N LYS A 160 -53.43 120.04 71.94
CA LYS A 160 -52.35 119.12 72.36
C LYS A 160 -52.86 117.69 72.56
N HIS A 161 -54.00 117.51 73.22
CA HIS A 161 -54.61 116.19 73.38
C HIS A 161 -54.95 115.58 72.02
N ARG A 162 -55.55 116.36 71.10
CA ARG A 162 -55.90 115.90 69.75
C ARG A 162 -54.68 115.43 68.96
N VAL A 163 -53.56 116.15 69.05
CA VAL A 163 -52.30 115.76 68.41
C VAL A 163 -51.74 114.48 69.05
N LEU A 164 -51.67 114.43 70.38
CA LEU A 164 -51.18 113.25 71.11
C LEU A 164 -52.02 111.99 70.83
N GLU A 165 -53.34 112.12 70.76
CA GLU A 165 -54.24 111.01 70.44
C GLU A 165 -54.03 110.52 69.00
N LYS A 166 -53.86 111.43 68.04
CA LYS A 166 -53.55 111.08 66.65
C LYS A 166 -52.20 110.35 66.55
N ASP A 167 -51.17 110.85 67.23
CA ASP A 167 -49.84 110.25 67.19
C ASP A 167 -49.83 108.88 67.88
N PHE A 168 -50.54 108.73 69.00
CA PHE A 168 -50.72 107.45 69.70
C PHE A 168 -51.46 106.42 68.82
N LEU A 169 -52.55 106.82 68.15
CA LEU A 169 -53.27 105.93 67.24
C LEU A 169 -52.40 105.51 66.05
N LYS A 170 -51.61 106.43 65.51
CA LYS A 170 -50.68 106.13 64.42
C LYS A 170 -49.58 105.16 64.86
N GLU A 171 -48.97 105.36 66.03
CA GLU A 171 -47.98 104.43 66.58
C GLU A 171 -48.58 103.03 66.78
N LYS A 172 -49.83 102.95 67.25
CA LYS A 172 -50.55 101.67 67.40
C LYS A 172 -50.86 101.01 66.06
N GLU A 173 -51.22 101.79 65.05
CA GLU A 173 -51.42 101.30 63.68
C GLU A 173 -50.10 100.77 63.09
N ASP A 174 -49.01 101.52 63.22
CA ASP A 174 -47.67 101.13 62.78
C ASP A 174 -47.18 99.85 63.50
N GLU A 175 -47.43 99.73 64.82
CA GLU A 175 -47.13 98.51 65.60
C GLU A 175 -47.97 97.31 65.13
N ALA A 176 -49.26 97.50 64.85
CA ALA A 176 -50.13 96.45 64.33
C ALA A 176 -49.69 95.97 62.94
N VAL A 177 -49.32 96.89 62.05
CA VAL A 177 -48.75 96.57 60.72
C VAL A 177 -47.43 95.82 60.88
N PHE A 178 -46.54 96.27 61.77
CA PHE A 178 -45.27 95.59 62.05
C PHE A 178 -45.48 94.15 62.55
N LEU A 179 -46.42 93.93 63.47
CA LEU A 179 -46.75 92.60 63.97
C LEU A 179 -47.38 91.72 62.88
N GLN A 180 -48.24 92.27 62.04
CA GLN A 180 -48.83 91.59 60.90
C GLN A 180 -47.76 91.16 59.88
N ASP A 181 -46.83 92.04 59.55
CA ASP A 181 -45.72 91.74 58.64
C ASP A 181 -44.79 90.69 59.23
N LYS A 182 -44.49 90.76 60.53
CA LYS A 182 -43.71 89.73 61.23
C LYS A 182 -44.39 88.36 61.17
N TYR A 183 -45.71 88.31 61.38
CA TYR A 183 -46.47 87.07 61.26
C TYR A 183 -46.46 86.52 59.83
N LYS A 184 -46.68 87.38 58.83
CA LYS A 184 -46.63 87.01 57.41
C LYS A 184 -45.25 86.49 57.01
N MET A 185 -44.17 87.14 57.47
CA MET A 185 -42.80 86.69 57.23
C MET A 185 -42.52 85.34 57.88
N LEU A 186 -43.01 85.11 59.11
CA LEU A 186 -42.89 83.81 59.76
C LEU A 186 -43.66 82.71 59.02
N GLN A 187 -44.87 83.01 58.54
CA GLN A 187 -45.67 82.08 57.75
C GLN A 187 -44.99 81.71 56.43
N GLU A 188 -44.44 82.68 55.70
CA GLU A 188 -43.70 82.40 54.46
C GLU A 188 -42.43 81.60 54.73
N LYS A 189 -41.72 81.87 55.84
CA LYS A 189 -40.56 81.07 56.25
C LYS A 189 -40.94 79.60 56.50
N HIS A 190 -42.04 79.33 57.22
CA HIS A 190 -42.50 77.96 57.44
C HIS A 190 -42.91 77.29 56.13
N LYS A 191 -43.60 78.00 55.24
CA LYS A 191 -43.96 77.49 53.91
C LYS A 191 -42.71 77.14 53.08
N GLN A 192 -41.70 78.00 53.08
CA GLN A 192 -40.43 77.73 52.41
C GLN A 192 -39.72 76.52 53.00
N GLN A 193 -39.64 76.41 54.34
CA GLN A 193 -39.03 75.26 55.00
C GLN A 193 -39.74 73.94 54.65
N LEU A 194 -41.07 73.93 54.54
CA LEU A 194 -41.82 72.76 54.11
C LEU A 194 -41.53 72.40 52.65
N GLU A 195 -41.36 73.40 51.78
CA GLU A 195 -40.97 73.17 50.38
C GLU A 195 -39.56 72.61 50.28
N ASP A 196 -38.60 73.16 51.04
CA ASP A 196 -37.22 72.69 51.09
C ASP A 196 -37.16 71.24 51.58
N MET A 197 -37.93 70.89 52.63
CA MET A 197 -38.05 69.50 53.09
C MET A 197 -38.66 68.57 52.03
N ARG A 198 -39.70 69.02 51.32
CA ARG A 198 -40.32 68.23 50.24
C ARG A 198 -39.32 68.01 49.10
N LYS A 199 -38.59 69.04 48.71
CA LYS A 199 -37.55 68.97 47.66
C LYS A 199 -36.43 68.02 48.06
N ALA A 200 -35.91 68.12 49.28
CA ALA A 200 -34.89 67.19 49.79
C ALA A 200 -35.41 65.74 49.85
N GLY A 201 -36.68 65.54 50.22
CA GLY A 201 -37.32 64.23 50.19
C GLY A 201 -37.40 63.63 48.78
N HIS A 202 -37.81 64.42 47.78
CA HIS A 202 -37.83 63.99 46.39
C HIS A 202 -36.44 63.68 45.84
N GLU A 203 -35.44 64.49 46.17
CA GLU A 203 -34.05 64.25 45.79
C GLU A 203 -33.52 62.94 46.38
N THR A 204 -33.79 62.70 47.67
CA THR A 204 -33.43 61.44 48.34
C THR A 204 -34.10 60.24 47.68
N LEU A 205 -35.40 60.32 47.36
CA LEU A 205 -36.12 59.26 46.65
C LEU A 205 -35.60 59.05 45.23
N SER A 206 -35.18 60.11 44.54
CA SER A 206 -34.58 60.02 43.20
C SER A 206 -33.26 59.26 43.26
N ILE A 207 -32.37 59.61 44.19
CA ILE A 207 -31.09 58.92 44.41
C ILE A 207 -31.33 57.43 44.70
N ILE A 208 -32.21 57.13 45.65
CA ILE A 208 -32.55 55.74 46.01
C ILE A 208 -33.06 54.98 44.78
N THR A 209 -33.98 55.56 44.01
CA THR A 209 -34.55 54.93 42.81
C THR A 209 -33.48 54.67 41.74
N GLU A 210 -32.57 55.62 41.55
CA GLU A 210 -31.44 55.49 40.61
C GLU A 210 -30.45 54.42 41.04
N GLU A 211 -30.11 54.34 42.33
CA GLU A 211 -29.25 53.29 42.90
C GLU A 211 -29.88 51.90 42.75
N TYR A 212 -31.17 51.75 43.08
CA TYR A 212 -31.89 50.49 42.88
C TYR A 212 -31.93 50.09 41.39
N LYS A 213 -32.14 51.05 40.50
CA LYS A 213 -32.11 50.80 39.05
C LYS A 213 -30.73 50.35 38.57
N ALA A 214 -29.67 51.01 39.04
CA ALA A 214 -28.29 50.67 38.69
C ALA A 214 -27.89 49.28 39.23
N LEU A 215 -28.31 48.95 40.46
CA LEU A 215 -28.09 47.65 41.06
C LEU A 215 -28.80 46.56 40.26
N LEU A 216 -30.09 46.75 39.95
CA LEU A 216 -30.87 45.80 39.15
C LEU A 216 -30.25 45.57 37.77
N GLN A 217 -29.84 46.65 37.09
CA GLN A 217 -29.18 46.56 35.79
C GLN A 217 -27.86 45.78 35.88
N THR A 218 -27.07 45.99 36.94
CA THR A 218 -25.82 45.27 37.16
C THR A 218 -26.05 43.79 37.43
N THR A 219 -27.02 43.45 38.29
CA THR A 219 -27.37 42.06 38.60
C THR A 219 -27.86 41.31 37.36
N VAL A 220 -28.76 41.92 36.57
CA VAL A 220 -29.26 41.32 35.33
C VAL A 220 -28.10 41.10 34.35
N LYS A 221 -27.25 42.11 34.14
CA LYS A 221 -26.08 41.99 33.26
C LYS A 221 -25.11 40.89 33.71
N GLN A 222 -24.84 40.79 35.00
CA GLN A 222 -23.96 39.75 35.55
C GLN A 222 -24.57 38.36 35.37
N GLN A 223 -25.89 38.23 35.52
CA GLN A 223 -26.59 36.98 35.24
C GLN A 223 -26.49 36.61 33.76
N GLU A 224 -26.77 37.55 32.84
CA GLU A 224 -26.64 37.36 31.41
C GLU A 224 -25.21 36.91 31.02
N GLU A 225 -24.18 37.60 31.52
CA GLU A 225 -22.78 37.23 31.27
C GLU A 225 -22.44 35.82 31.82
N SER A 226 -23.02 35.44 32.96
CA SER A 226 -22.79 34.10 33.53
C SER A 226 -23.45 33.01 32.69
N ILE A 227 -24.67 33.26 32.19
CA ILE A 227 -25.42 32.35 31.32
C ILE A 227 -24.73 32.25 29.96
N GLU A 228 -24.30 33.36 29.37
CA GLU A 228 -23.55 33.40 28.12
C GLU A 228 -22.25 32.59 28.22
N LYS A 229 -21.47 32.77 29.29
CA LYS A 229 -20.25 31.97 29.53
C LYS A 229 -20.55 30.47 29.63
N GLN A 230 -21.66 30.10 30.25
CA GLN A 230 -22.07 28.69 30.34
C GLN A 230 -22.45 28.13 28.97
N TYR A 231 -23.21 28.87 28.15
CA TYR A 231 -23.54 28.46 26.79
C TYR A 231 -22.31 28.37 25.90
N ILE A 232 -21.41 29.36 25.93
CA ILE A 232 -20.15 29.31 25.20
C ILE A 232 -19.34 28.07 25.61
N SER A 233 -19.18 27.82 26.91
CA SER A 233 -18.46 26.64 27.41
C SER A 233 -19.11 25.33 26.97
N ALA A 234 -20.44 25.26 26.91
CA ALA A 234 -21.17 24.08 26.45
C ALA A 234 -20.98 23.85 24.95
N ILE A 235 -21.07 24.92 24.14
CA ILE A 235 -20.83 24.88 22.69
C ILE A 235 -19.39 24.46 22.41
N GLU A 236 -18.40 25.04 23.10
CA GLU A 236 -16.99 24.67 22.93
C GLU A 236 -16.71 23.21 23.30
N LYS A 237 -17.31 22.69 24.37
CA LYS A 237 -17.20 21.27 24.73
C LYS A 237 -17.78 20.38 23.64
N GLN A 238 -18.92 20.76 23.07
CA GLN A 238 -19.53 20.00 21.98
C GLN A 238 -18.70 20.08 20.69
N ALA A 239 -18.17 21.27 20.36
CA ALA A 239 -17.28 21.47 19.22
C ALA A 239 -16.03 20.59 19.33
N ARG A 240 -15.40 20.56 20.51
CA ARG A 240 -14.25 19.68 20.79
C ARG A 240 -14.58 18.19 20.61
N LYS A 241 -15.74 17.73 21.09
CA LYS A 241 -16.17 16.33 20.87
C LYS A 241 -16.37 16.01 19.39
N CYS A 242 -16.95 16.93 18.62
CA CYS A 242 -17.13 16.76 17.18
C CYS A 242 -15.77 16.72 16.46
N GLU A 243 -14.85 17.61 16.84
CA GLU A 243 -13.48 17.64 16.31
C GLU A 243 -12.71 16.35 16.64
N GLU A 244 -12.77 15.87 17.88
CA GLU A 244 -12.17 14.60 18.31
C GLU A 244 -12.74 13.41 17.53
N LEU A 245 -14.05 13.33 17.35
CA LEU A 245 -14.70 12.28 16.57
C LEU A 245 -14.27 12.31 15.09
N LEU A 246 -14.21 13.50 14.50
CA LEU A 246 -13.75 13.69 13.12
C LEU A 246 -12.29 13.28 12.96
N ASN A 247 -11.43 13.69 13.88
CA ASN A 247 -10.01 13.34 13.88
C ASN A 247 -9.80 11.83 14.08
N ALA A 248 -10.57 11.19 14.97
CA ALA A 248 -10.53 9.74 15.16
C ALA A 248 -10.98 8.98 13.90
N GLN A 249 -12.02 9.47 13.21
CA GLN A 249 -12.45 8.89 11.94
C GLN A 249 -11.37 9.07 10.86
N HIS A 250 -10.76 10.26 10.78
CA HIS A 250 -9.70 10.53 9.82
C HIS A 250 -8.49 9.62 10.05
N GLN A 251 -8.04 9.47 11.30
CA GLN A 251 -6.95 8.56 11.65
C GLN A 251 -7.28 7.12 11.31
N ARG A 252 -8.50 6.65 11.63
CA ARG A 252 -8.94 5.28 11.28
C ARG A 252 -8.91 5.02 9.77
N LEU A 253 -9.30 6.02 8.96
CA LEU A 253 -9.25 5.90 7.50
C LEU A 253 -7.81 5.85 6.99
N LEU A 254 -6.90 6.63 7.57
CA LEU A 254 -5.47 6.57 7.25
C LEU A 254 -4.88 5.21 7.61
N ASP A 255 -5.15 4.71 8.81
CA ASP A 255 -4.66 3.40 9.27
C ASP A 255 -5.17 2.26 8.37
N MET A 256 -6.44 2.31 7.97
CA MET A 256 -7.03 1.34 7.04
C MET A 256 -6.37 1.41 5.66
N LEU A 257 -6.17 2.61 5.14
CA LEU A 257 -5.52 2.83 3.85
C LEU A 257 -4.08 2.29 3.86
N ASP A 258 -3.34 2.52 4.94
CA ASP A 258 -1.97 2.04 5.05
C ASP A 258 -1.90 0.52 5.23
N ALA A 259 -2.82 -0.09 5.99
CA ALA A 259 -2.95 -1.54 6.06
C ALA A 259 -3.33 -2.17 4.71
N GLU A 260 -4.24 -1.57 3.95
CA GLU A 260 -4.59 -2.04 2.60
C GLU A 260 -3.41 -1.91 1.63
N LYS A 261 -2.66 -0.81 1.68
CA LYS A 261 -1.43 -0.66 0.90
C LYS A 261 -0.42 -1.74 1.25
N GLU A 262 -0.16 -1.96 2.53
CA GLU A 262 0.79 -2.98 3.00
C GLU A 262 0.36 -4.38 2.53
N GLN A 263 -0.91 -4.73 2.67
CA GLN A 263 -1.47 -5.99 2.20
C GLN A 263 -1.36 -6.14 0.67
N LEU A 264 -1.61 -5.07 -0.10
CA LEU A 264 -1.47 -5.10 -1.56
C LEU A 264 -0.01 -5.21 -1.99
N THR A 265 0.91 -4.54 -1.30
CA THR A 265 2.34 -4.66 -1.57
C THR A 265 2.84 -6.07 -1.26
N GLU A 266 2.44 -6.65 -0.13
CA GLU A 266 2.79 -8.02 0.25
C GLU A 266 2.27 -9.02 -0.80
N LYS A 267 0.99 -8.94 -1.18
CA LYS A 267 0.42 -9.79 -2.25
C LYS A 267 1.13 -9.62 -3.59
N LEU A 268 1.57 -8.41 -3.92
CA LEU A 268 2.30 -8.15 -5.16
C LEU A 268 3.70 -8.78 -5.11
N GLU A 269 4.40 -8.67 -3.98
CA GLU A 269 5.69 -9.34 -3.75
C GLU A 269 5.56 -10.86 -3.76
N GLU A 270 4.54 -11.42 -3.12
CA GLU A 270 4.22 -12.85 -3.17
C GLU A 270 3.92 -13.32 -4.60
N ALA A 271 3.08 -12.61 -5.34
CA ALA A 271 2.76 -12.96 -6.72
C ALA A 271 4.00 -12.86 -7.63
N LEU A 272 4.85 -11.85 -7.43
CA LEU A 272 6.09 -11.66 -8.19
C LEU A 272 7.11 -12.77 -7.88
N THR A 273 7.26 -13.13 -6.60
CA THR A 273 8.17 -14.22 -6.19
C THR A 273 7.67 -15.57 -6.68
N GLN A 274 6.36 -15.83 -6.61
CA GLN A 274 5.75 -17.03 -7.18
C GLN A 274 5.96 -17.10 -8.70
N GLN A 275 5.70 -16.01 -9.43
CA GLN A 275 5.93 -15.96 -10.88
C GLN A 275 7.40 -16.21 -11.23
N SER A 276 8.33 -15.60 -10.49
CA SER A 276 9.77 -15.81 -10.66
C SER A 276 10.16 -17.27 -10.42
N GLN A 277 9.60 -17.90 -9.38
CA GLN A 277 9.83 -19.29 -9.07
C GLN A 277 9.25 -20.23 -10.15
N ASP A 278 8.04 -19.96 -10.63
CA ASP A 278 7.40 -20.73 -11.71
C ASP A 278 8.21 -20.63 -13.00
N GLN A 279 8.68 -19.42 -13.37
CA GLN A 279 9.56 -19.22 -14.52
C GLN A 279 10.88 -20.00 -14.38
N LYS A 280 11.47 -19.98 -13.18
CA LYS A 280 12.69 -20.75 -12.88
C LYS A 280 12.46 -22.25 -13.00
N GLU A 281 11.33 -22.76 -12.53
CA GLU A 281 10.97 -24.18 -12.66
C GLU A 281 10.75 -24.58 -14.12
N ILE A 282 10.00 -23.77 -14.89
CA ILE A 282 9.76 -24.00 -16.31
C ILE A 282 11.08 -24.04 -17.10
N LEU A 283 11.96 -23.07 -16.88
CA LEU A 283 13.29 -23.06 -17.50
C LEU A 283 14.13 -24.27 -17.08
N GLY A 284 14.05 -24.68 -15.81
CA GLY A 284 14.70 -25.90 -15.31
C GLY A 284 14.20 -27.17 -16.00
N LYS A 285 12.89 -27.29 -16.22
CA LYS A 285 12.28 -28.40 -16.98
C LYS A 285 12.78 -28.41 -18.42
N TYR A 286 12.76 -27.28 -19.12
CA TYR A 286 13.27 -27.20 -20.50
C TYR A 286 14.75 -27.55 -20.60
N LEU A 287 15.58 -27.07 -19.66
CA LEU A 287 17.01 -27.40 -19.63
C LEU A 287 17.23 -28.90 -19.39
N ALA A 288 16.49 -29.51 -18.47
CA ALA A 288 16.58 -30.95 -18.19
C ALA A 288 16.14 -31.79 -19.40
N GLU A 289 15.05 -31.41 -20.06
CA GLU A 289 14.58 -32.05 -21.29
C GLU A 289 15.60 -31.92 -22.43
N GLU A 290 16.21 -30.75 -22.60
CA GLU A 290 17.25 -30.53 -23.62
C GLU A 290 18.51 -31.36 -23.32
N MET A 291 18.95 -31.39 -22.06
CA MET A 291 20.07 -32.23 -21.63
C MET A 291 19.80 -33.72 -21.85
N GLN A 292 18.57 -34.17 -21.59
CA GLN A 292 18.16 -35.55 -21.83
C GLN A 292 18.10 -35.86 -23.32
N ARG A 293 17.49 -34.98 -24.14
CA ARG A 293 17.49 -35.12 -25.62
C ARG A 293 18.91 -35.15 -26.19
N SER A 294 19.79 -34.28 -25.71
CA SER A 294 21.21 -34.26 -26.09
C SER A 294 21.92 -35.56 -25.72
N LYS A 295 21.70 -36.07 -24.50
CA LYS A 295 22.24 -37.35 -24.04
C LYS A 295 21.76 -38.53 -24.89
N ASP A 296 20.48 -38.56 -25.23
CA ASP A 296 19.89 -39.62 -26.07
C ASP A 296 20.38 -39.53 -27.52
N ALA A 297 20.55 -38.31 -28.05
CA ALA A 297 21.16 -38.08 -29.36
C ALA A 297 22.62 -38.54 -29.39
N LEU A 298 23.42 -38.22 -28.36
CA LEU A 298 24.80 -38.69 -28.21
C LEU A 298 24.86 -40.22 -28.08
N ALA A 299 23.97 -40.83 -27.31
CA ALA A 299 23.91 -42.29 -27.18
C ALA A 299 23.54 -42.97 -28.52
N THR A 300 22.65 -42.37 -29.29
CA THR A 300 22.26 -42.86 -30.62
C THR A 300 23.40 -42.68 -31.62
N ALA A 301 24.05 -41.51 -31.64
CA ALA A 301 25.24 -41.25 -32.46
C ALA A 301 26.38 -42.24 -32.13
N ALA A 302 26.64 -42.49 -30.85
CA ALA A 302 27.66 -43.46 -30.41
C ALA A 302 27.30 -44.91 -30.78
N LYS A 303 26.01 -45.29 -30.81
CA LYS A 303 25.58 -46.60 -31.31
C LYS A 303 25.81 -46.72 -32.82
N ILE A 304 25.41 -45.69 -33.57
CA ILE A 304 25.64 -45.62 -35.02
C ILE A 304 27.15 -45.69 -35.31
N GLU A 305 27.98 -44.92 -34.60
CA GLU A 305 29.44 -44.95 -34.77
C GLU A 305 30.03 -46.33 -34.44
N LYS A 306 29.54 -47.01 -33.40
CA LYS A 306 29.96 -48.39 -33.10
C LYS A 306 29.55 -49.36 -34.21
N GLU A 307 28.38 -49.20 -34.80
CA GLU A 307 27.89 -50.05 -35.88
C GLU A 307 28.64 -49.78 -37.18
N THR A 308 28.84 -48.51 -37.56
CA THR A 308 29.67 -48.14 -38.71
C THR A 308 31.12 -48.59 -38.53
N MET A 309 31.67 -48.52 -37.31
CA MET A 309 32.99 -49.06 -37.01
C MET A 309 33.03 -50.59 -37.15
N LYS A 310 32.01 -51.31 -36.65
CA LYS A 310 31.90 -52.77 -36.84
C LYS A 310 31.79 -53.14 -38.32
N ASP A 311 30.97 -52.43 -39.09
CA ASP A 311 30.81 -52.66 -40.52
C ASP A 311 32.11 -52.36 -41.28
N ALA A 312 32.81 -51.28 -40.91
CA ALA A 312 34.12 -50.96 -41.47
C ALA A 312 35.16 -52.05 -41.14
N ILE A 313 35.18 -52.57 -39.91
CA ILE A 313 36.04 -53.70 -39.51
C ILE A 313 35.66 -54.96 -40.30
N LEU A 314 34.38 -55.30 -40.41
CA LEU A 314 33.92 -56.46 -41.17
C LEU A 314 34.29 -56.35 -42.64
N LYS A 315 34.11 -55.17 -43.24
CA LYS A 315 34.53 -54.92 -44.63
C LYS A 315 36.03 -55.02 -44.81
N ALA A 316 36.83 -54.50 -43.86
CA ALA A 316 38.28 -54.65 -43.88
C ALA A 316 38.71 -56.12 -43.75
N VAL A 317 38.07 -56.89 -42.85
CA VAL A 317 38.30 -58.34 -42.69
C VAL A 317 37.92 -59.12 -43.95
N GLU A 318 36.81 -58.76 -44.60
CA GLU A 318 36.36 -59.42 -45.82
C GLU A 318 37.28 -59.11 -47.01
N GLU A 319 37.74 -57.87 -47.15
CA GLU A 319 38.76 -57.51 -48.14
C GLU A 319 40.10 -58.22 -47.85
N GLU A 320 40.53 -58.33 -46.60
CA GLU A 320 41.70 -59.14 -46.21
C GLU A 320 41.52 -60.62 -46.57
N ARG A 321 40.34 -61.21 -46.31
CA ARG A 321 40.02 -62.59 -46.70
C ARG A 321 40.02 -62.78 -48.21
N LYS A 322 39.44 -61.84 -48.96
CA LYS A 322 39.42 -61.87 -50.42
C LYS A 322 40.83 -61.71 -50.99
N ASN A 323 41.65 -60.85 -50.40
CA ASN A 323 43.07 -60.72 -50.74
C ASN A 323 43.82 -62.02 -50.44
N LEU A 324 43.60 -62.65 -49.29
CA LEU A 324 44.16 -63.96 -48.95
C LEU A 324 43.73 -65.06 -49.92
N GLU A 325 42.45 -65.10 -50.31
CA GLU A 325 41.97 -66.06 -51.31
C GLU A 325 42.62 -65.80 -52.66
N LYS A 326 42.73 -64.53 -53.08
CA LYS A 326 43.44 -64.16 -54.31
C LYS A 326 44.89 -64.62 -54.27
N VAL A 327 45.60 -64.35 -53.18
CA VAL A 327 46.98 -64.83 -52.95
C VAL A 327 47.04 -66.36 -52.99
N HIS A 328 46.09 -67.07 -52.39
CA HIS A 328 46.01 -68.54 -52.45
C HIS A 328 45.74 -69.06 -53.86
N THR A 329 44.89 -68.39 -54.65
CA THR A 329 44.64 -68.78 -56.05
C THR A 329 45.87 -68.51 -56.91
N GLU A 330 46.54 -67.37 -56.72
CA GLU A 330 47.80 -67.05 -57.38
C GLU A 330 48.89 -68.06 -56.99
N GLU A 331 48.98 -68.47 -55.73
CA GLU A 331 49.90 -69.52 -55.26
C GLU A 331 49.59 -70.88 -55.91
N LYS A 332 48.31 -71.28 -55.98
CA LYS A 332 47.89 -72.51 -56.68
C LYS A 332 48.19 -72.46 -58.18
N GLU A 333 48.00 -71.33 -58.83
CA GLU A 333 48.34 -71.15 -60.24
C GLU A 333 49.84 -71.19 -60.46
N MET A 334 50.63 -70.53 -59.61
CA MET A 334 52.09 -70.63 -59.62
C MET A 334 52.55 -72.08 -59.43
N TRP A 335 51.94 -72.80 -58.49
CA TRP A 335 52.24 -74.21 -58.24
C TRP A 335 51.86 -75.11 -59.43
N LYS A 336 50.70 -74.86 -60.06
CA LYS A 336 50.26 -75.59 -61.26
C LYS A 336 51.17 -75.28 -62.45
N ALA A 337 51.51 -74.02 -62.68
CA ALA A 337 52.43 -73.61 -63.73
C ALA A 337 53.83 -74.22 -63.51
N GLU A 338 54.28 -74.32 -62.26
CA GLU A 338 55.54 -74.98 -61.92
C GLU A 338 55.47 -76.50 -62.13
N HIS A 339 54.35 -77.13 -61.79
CA HIS A 339 54.08 -78.53 -62.09
C HIS A 339 54.03 -78.80 -63.60
N ASP A 340 53.32 -77.98 -64.38
CA ASP A 340 53.21 -78.08 -65.83
C ASP A 340 54.58 -77.87 -66.50
N LYS A 341 55.36 -76.90 -66.02
CA LYS A 341 56.77 -76.71 -66.45
C LYS A 341 57.63 -77.93 -66.09
N GLY A 342 57.39 -78.56 -64.95
CA GLY A 342 58.01 -79.82 -64.57
C GLY A 342 57.63 -80.96 -65.52
N GLN A 343 56.34 -81.11 -65.84
CA GLN A 343 55.80 -82.10 -66.76
C GLN A 343 56.30 -81.90 -68.20
N GLU A 344 56.42 -80.66 -68.65
CA GLU A 344 56.98 -80.30 -69.95
C GLU A 344 58.47 -80.63 -70.02
N LYS A 345 59.25 -80.32 -68.97
CA LYS A 345 60.65 -80.77 -68.86
C LYS A 345 60.78 -82.29 -68.90
N VAL A 346 59.91 -83.02 -68.20
CA VAL A 346 59.87 -84.49 -68.25
C VAL A 346 59.51 -84.98 -69.66
N SER A 347 58.57 -84.33 -70.34
CA SER A 347 58.17 -84.68 -71.70
C SER A 347 59.29 -84.42 -72.72
N GLN A 348 60.01 -83.29 -72.58
CA GLN A 348 61.22 -83.00 -73.35
C GLN A 348 62.31 -84.04 -73.08
N ALA A 349 62.56 -84.41 -71.82
CA ALA A 349 63.53 -85.45 -71.48
C ALA A 349 63.16 -86.83 -72.06
N ILE A 350 61.86 -87.17 -72.10
CA ILE A 350 61.38 -88.41 -72.75
C ILE A 350 61.57 -88.35 -74.28
N GLN A 351 61.32 -87.20 -74.91
CA GLN A 351 61.50 -87.02 -76.34
C GLN A 351 62.98 -87.06 -76.74
N GLU A 352 63.87 -86.43 -75.96
CA GLU A 352 65.32 -86.53 -76.13
C GLU A 352 65.81 -87.96 -75.93
N ALA A 353 65.36 -88.67 -74.90
CA ALA A 353 65.70 -90.08 -74.67
C ALA A 353 65.27 -90.99 -75.85
N LEU A 354 64.11 -90.73 -76.46
CA LEU A 354 63.64 -91.45 -77.65
C LEU A 354 64.47 -91.13 -78.91
N GLN A 355 64.92 -89.88 -79.08
CA GLN A 355 65.82 -89.52 -80.18
C GLN A 355 67.21 -90.12 -80.00
N GLU A 356 67.73 -90.15 -78.77
CA GLU A 356 69.02 -90.75 -78.44
C GLU A 356 69.00 -92.27 -78.69
N GLN A 357 67.91 -92.96 -78.30
CA GLN A 357 67.70 -94.38 -78.62
C GLN A 357 67.68 -94.64 -80.14
N ARG A 358 67.03 -93.75 -80.90
CA ARG A 358 66.95 -93.85 -82.37
C ARG A 358 68.33 -93.65 -83.01
N LYS A 359 69.14 -92.72 -82.50
CA LYS A 359 70.51 -92.44 -82.95
C LYS A 359 71.46 -93.62 -82.66
N ILE A 360 71.40 -94.16 -81.44
CA ILE A 360 72.17 -95.34 -81.03
C ILE A 360 71.82 -96.54 -81.90
N SER A 361 70.52 -96.79 -82.17
CA SER A 361 70.09 -97.91 -83.01
C SER A 361 70.59 -97.81 -84.46
N GLN A 362 70.68 -96.58 -85.00
CA GLN A 362 71.14 -96.31 -86.37
C GLN A 362 72.68 -96.45 -86.50
N GLU A 363 73.43 -96.21 -85.43
CA GLU A 363 74.89 -96.41 -85.39
C GLU A 363 75.28 -97.88 -85.21
N THR A 364 74.54 -98.65 -84.39
CA THR A 364 74.76 -100.11 -84.26
C THR A 364 74.55 -100.88 -85.56
N LEU A 365 73.58 -100.50 -86.41
CA LEU A 365 73.35 -101.14 -87.70
C LEU A 365 74.46 -100.86 -88.72
N LYS A 366 75.08 -99.67 -88.69
CA LYS A 366 76.21 -99.33 -89.57
C LYS A 366 77.50 -100.05 -89.18
N ALA A 367 77.73 -100.30 -87.89
CA ALA A 367 78.88 -101.06 -87.41
C ALA A 367 78.81 -102.54 -87.83
N VAL A 368 77.63 -103.17 -87.77
CA VAL A 368 77.44 -104.59 -88.15
C VAL A 368 77.68 -104.83 -89.64
N MET A 369 77.29 -103.91 -90.54
CA MET A 369 77.54 -104.10 -91.98
C MET A 369 79.02 -103.95 -92.38
N ALA A 370 79.80 -103.13 -91.67
CA ALA A 370 81.21 -102.93 -91.96
C ALA A 370 82.10 -104.11 -91.51
N GLU A 371 81.68 -104.87 -90.50
CA GLU A 371 82.42 -106.05 -90.03
C GLU A 371 82.20 -107.29 -90.91
N GLU A 372 81.04 -107.40 -91.56
CA GLU A 372 80.68 -108.53 -92.45
C GLU A 372 81.40 -108.46 -93.81
N GLN A 373 81.55 -107.25 -94.40
CA GLN A 373 82.30 -107.06 -95.65
C GLN A 373 83.82 -107.31 -95.50
N LYS A 374 84.38 -107.13 -94.30
CA LYS A 374 85.81 -107.35 -94.03
C LYS A 374 86.16 -108.83 -93.77
N ARG A 375 85.19 -109.66 -93.40
CA ARG A 375 85.37 -111.12 -93.23
C ARG A 375 85.29 -111.90 -94.54
N SER A 376 84.50 -111.44 -95.53
CA SER A 376 84.33 -112.13 -96.81
C SER A 376 85.50 -111.94 -97.79
N GLU A 377 86.20 -110.80 -97.76
CA GLU A 377 87.36 -110.52 -98.61
C GLU A 377 88.59 -111.38 -98.26
N LYS A 378 88.83 -111.63 -96.95
CA LYS A 378 89.94 -112.47 -96.47
C LYS A 378 89.79 -113.96 -96.79
N ALA A 379 88.56 -114.47 -96.87
CA ALA A 379 88.32 -115.88 -97.21
C ALA A 379 88.54 -116.17 -98.70
N VAL A 380 88.35 -115.18 -99.58
CA VAL A 380 88.53 -115.31 -101.03
C VAL A 380 90.02 -115.24 -101.42
N GLU A 381 90.82 -114.38 -100.78
CA GLU A 381 92.27 -114.34 -101.01
C GLU A 381 93.00 -115.62 -100.55
N GLU A 382 92.51 -116.27 -99.49
CA GLU A 382 93.13 -117.51 -98.97
C GLU A 382 92.91 -118.72 -99.89
N ALA A 383 91.75 -118.81 -100.54
CA ALA A 383 91.43 -119.85 -101.51
C ALA A 383 92.22 -119.70 -102.83
N VAL A 384 92.48 -118.46 -103.26
CA VAL A 384 93.25 -118.15 -104.49
C VAL A 384 94.76 -118.38 -104.32
N ARG A 385 95.30 -118.13 -103.11
CA ARG A 385 96.71 -118.40 -102.81
C ARG A 385 97.02 -119.90 -102.78
N LYS A 386 96.13 -120.70 -102.17
CA LYS A 386 96.33 -122.15 -102.01
C LYS A 386 96.25 -122.92 -103.34
N THR A 387 95.36 -122.51 -104.24
CA THR A 387 95.26 -123.09 -105.60
C THR A 387 96.46 -122.76 -106.50
N ARG A 388 97.16 -121.65 -106.24
CA ARG A 388 98.35 -121.23 -107.01
C ARG A 388 99.63 -121.97 -106.59
N GLU A 389 99.72 -122.37 -105.32
CA GLU A 389 100.85 -123.16 -104.78
C GLU A 389 100.74 -124.64 -105.15
N GLU A 390 99.55 -125.24 -105.07
CA GLU A 390 99.31 -126.64 -105.47
C GLU A 390 99.55 -126.88 -106.97
N LEU A 391 99.24 -125.89 -107.84
CA LEU A 391 99.54 -125.96 -109.27
C LEU A 391 101.05 -125.89 -109.57
N MET A 392 101.82 -125.16 -108.75
CA MET A 392 103.28 -125.09 -108.87
C MET A 392 103.97 -126.37 -108.38
N GLU A 393 103.43 -127.04 -107.37
CA GLU A 393 103.90 -128.35 -106.91
C GLU A 393 103.59 -129.46 -107.92
N TYR A 394 102.40 -129.44 -108.53
CA TYR A 394 102.03 -130.40 -109.58
C TYR A 394 102.99 -130.34 -110.79
N VAL A 395 103.40 -129.14 -111.22
CA VAL A 395 104.36 -128.95 -112.32
C VAL A 395 105.79 -129.39 -111.96
N LYS A 396 106.21 -129.23 -110.69
CA LYS A 396 107.52 -129.71 -110.22
C LYS A 396 107.56 -131.23 -110.10
N GLU A 397 106.48 -131.85 -109.60
CA GLU A 397 106.40 -133.30 -109.43
C GLU A 397 106.27 -134.04 -110.77
N GLN A 398 105.59 -133.43 -111.76
CA GLN A 398 105.53 -133.95 -113.12
C GLN A 398 106.93 -133.97 -113.80
N LYS A 399 107.76 -132.94 -113.59
CA LYS A 399 109.15 -132.93 -114.08
C LYS A 399 110.03 -133.96 -113.37
N ARG A 400 109.76 -134.27 -112.09
CA ARG A 400 110.50 -135.27 -111.31
C ARG A 400 110.19 -136.70 -111.78
N LEU A 401 108.92 -137.01 -112.04
CA LEU A 401 108.47 -138.31 -112.55
C LEU A 401 109.09 -138.64 -113.93
N ASP A 402 109.19 -137.65 -114.82
CA ASP A 402 109.80 -137.79 -116.15
C ASP A 402 111.33 -138.03 -116.12
N GLN A 403 112.00 -137.61 -115.04
CA GLN A 403 113.43 -137.87 -114.80
C GLN A 403 113.64 -139.31 -114.28
N VAL A 404 112.74 -139.76 -113.40
CA VAL A 404 112.80 -141.08 -112.75
C VAL A 404 112.46 -142.21 -113.72
N ILE A 405 111.53 -142.00 -114.66
CA ILE A 405 111.19 -143.01 -115.68
C ILE A 405 112.39 -143.25 -116.63
N ARG A 406 113.12 -142.20 -117.00
CA ARG A 406 114.35 -142.29 -117.82
C ARG A 406 115.52 -142.93 -117.09
N GLN A 407 115.66 -142.73 -115.77
CA GLN A 407 116.68 -143.42 -114.97
C GLN A 407 116.32 -144.90 -114.75
N ARG A 408 115.04 -145.23 -114.56
CA ARG A 408 114.59 -146.61 -114.36
C ARG A 408 114.87 -147.48 -115.59
N SER A 409 114.68 -146.95 -116.81
CA SER A 409 115.03 -147.70 -118.03
C SER A 409 116.52 -148.00 -118.15
N LEU A 410 117.39 -147.07 -117.71
CA LEU A 410 118.85 -147.26 -117.73
C LEU A 410 119.32 -148.23 -116.64
N SER A 411 118.77 -148.14 -115.42
CA SER A 411 119.12 -149.08 -114.33
C SER A 411 118.55 -150.49 -114.51
N THR A 412 117.42 -150.66 -115.21
CA THR A 412 116.87 -152.01 -115.47
C THR A 412 117.78 -152.78 -116.45
N LEU A 413 118.41 -152.08 -117.39
CA LEU A 413 119.39 -152.67 -118.30
C LEU A 413 120.69 -153.04 -117.56
N GLU A 414 121.09 -152.20 -116.60
CA GLU A 414 122.29 -152.40 -115.76
C GLU A 414 122.14 -153.58 -114.79
N LEU A 415 120.93 -153.80 -114.25
CA LEU A 415 120.60 -154.95 -113.40
C LEU A 415 120.62 -156.27 -114.18
N PHE A 416 120.15 -156.27 -115.43
CA PHE A 416 120.20 -157.45 -116.29
C PHE A 416 121.63 -157.86 -116.62
N LEU A 417 122.52 -156.88 -116.84
CA LEU A 417 123.94 -157.13 -117.09
C LEU A 417 124.67 -157.60 -115.83
N SER A 418 124.31 -157.08 -114.65
CA SER A 418 124.95 -157.47 -113.37
C SER A 418 124.52 -158.84 -112.83
N CYS A 419 123.28 -159.29 -113.08
CA CYS A 419 122.83 -160.62 -112.63
C CYS A 419 123.54 -161.76 -113.39
N ALA A 420 123.76 -161.61 -114.69
CA ALA A 420 124.49 -162.60 -115.47
C ALA A 420 125.98 -162.67 -115.05
N GLN A 421 126.58 -161.53 -114.67
CA GLN A 421 127.99 -161.44 -114.30
C GLN A 421 128.29 -162.06 -112.92
N LYS A 422 127.31 -162.12 -112.00
CA LYS A 422 127.57 -162.46 -110.59
C LYS A 422 127.23 -163.88 -110.16
N GLN A 423 126.42 -164.65 -110.88
CA GLN A 423 126.19 -166.07 -110.52
C GLN A 423 127.29 -167.01 -111.00
N LEU A 424 127.96 -166.74 -112.11
CA LEU A 424 129.02 -167.62 -112.59
C LEU A 424 130.39 -167.25 -112.01
N SER A 425 130.58 -165.97 -111.66
CA SER A 425 131.79 -165.49 -110.99
C SER A 425 131.86 -165.85 -109.50
N SER A 426 130.86 -166.52 -108.95
CA SER A 426 130.88 -166.88 -107.54
C SER A 426 130.45 -168.30 -107.28
N LEU A 427 131.36 -169.23 -107.00
CA LEU A 427 132.82 -169.20 -106.90
C LEU A 427 133.06 -170.68 -106.55
N ILE A 428 133.79 -171.44 -107.36
CA ILE A 428 135.25 -171.45 -107.25
C ILE A 428 135.62 -171.80 -105.80
N SER A 429 135.62 -173.12 -105.53
CA SER A 429 136.55 -173.88 -104.65
C SER A 429 136.35 -173.88 -103.11
N GLU A 430 136.35 -174.95 -102.30
CA GLU A 430 136.33 -176.46 -102.33
C GLU A 430 136.95 -176.93 -100.96
N GLU A 431 136.21 -177.39 -99.93
CA GLU A 431 135.89 -178.79 -99.50
C GLU A 431 137.10 -179.64 -98.97
N PRO A 432 136.95 -180.66 -98.09
CA PRO A 432 136.75 -181.97 -98.70
C PRO A 432 136.00 -183.04 -97.87
N ALA A 433 135.16 -183.78 -98.59
CA ALA A 433 135.04 -185.23 -98.58
C ALA A 433 134.50 -185.86 -97.27
N SER A 434 133.42 -186.64 -97.31
CA SER A 434 132.81 -187.28 -98.46
C SER A 434 131.64 -188.11 -97.94
N THR A 435 130.61 -188.21 -98.79
CA THR A 435 129.83 -189.44 -99.05
C THR A 435 128.86 -189.85 -97.93
N GLU A 436 127.58 -190.06 -98.17
CA GLU A 436 126.88 -190.65 -99.32
C GLU A 436 125.47 -190.04 -99.41
N GLY A 437 124.96 -189.81 -100.62
CA GLY A 437 123.91 -190.69 -101.15
C GLY A 437 122.55 -190.08 -100.79
N GLY A 438 121.93 -189.28 -101.66
CA GLY A 438 121.48 -189.77 -102.94
C GLY A 438 120.14 -190.47 -102.72
N GLU A 439 119.07 -189.73 -102.97
CA GLU A 439 117.74 -190.14 -103.47
C GLU A 439 116.74 -189.05 -103.04
N HIS A 440 116.34 -188.22 -103.98
CA HIS A 440 115.24 -188.44 -104.93
C HIS A 440 113.91 -188.02 -104.31
N ASP A 441 113.17 -187.27 -105.12
CA ASP A 441 111.71 -187.25 -105.15
C ASP A 441 111.01 -186.76 -103.86
N LYS A 442 110.10 -185.81 -103.90
CA LYS A 442 109.02 -185.63 -104.87
C LYS A 442 108.22 -184.45 -104.34
N LEU A 443 107.47 -183.82 -105.25
CA LEU A 443 106.10 -183.29 -105.07
C LEU A 443 105.87 -182.51 -103.75
N THR A 444 105.54 -181.23 -103.70
CA THR A 444 104.50 -180.51 -104.46
C THR A 444 104.03 -179.38 -103.53
N ILE A 445 103.58 -178.25 -104.10
CA ILE A 445 102.35 -177.50 -103.71
C ILE A 445 102.43 -176.77 -102.34
N THR A 446 102.19 -175.46 -102.18
CA THR A 446 100.98 -174.63 -102.36
C THR A 446 101.35 -173.22 -101.81
N GLU A 447 101.05 -172.09 -102.47
CA GLU A 447 99.84 -171.22 -102.28
C GLU A 447 99.79 -170.48 -100.92
N SER A 448 99.33 -169.23 -100.76
CA SER A 448 98.58 -168.25 -101.57
C SER A 448 98.86 -166.85 -101.00
N GLY A 449 98.92 -165.78 -101.79
CA GLY A 449 98.74 -165.67 -103.24
C GLY A 449 99.31 -164.37 -103.78
#